data_AF-A0A526YE31-F1
#
_entry.id   AF-A0A526YE31-F1
#
_cell.length_a   1.000
_cell.length_b   1.000
_cell.length_c   1.000
_cell.angle_alpha   90.00
_cell.angle_beta   90.00
_cell.angle_gamma   90.00
#
_symmetry.space_group_name_H-M   'P 1'
#
loop_
_entity.id
_entity.type
_entity.pdbx_description
1 polymer ?
#
loop_
_entity_poly.entity_id
_entity_poly.type
_entity_poly.pdbx_seq_one_letter_code
_entity_poly.pdbx_strand_id
1 'polypeptide(L)' 'MPNANAVPKTAMQRFLDAVERVGNMVPHPVVIFLILIAIVIVLSALLSAFGAAVTFERINADTHE' A
#
# COMPACT_ATOMS: atom_id res chain seq x y z
N MET A 1 -34.87 10.62 29.74
CA MET A 1 -34.92 12.02 29.25
C MET A 1 -34.96 12.00 27.73
N PRO A 2 -36.02 12.50 27.08
CA PRO A 2 -36.09 12.55 25.63
C PRO A 2 -35.46 13.85 25.11
N ASN A 3 -34.38 13.74 24.33
CA ASN A 3 -34.16 14.46 23.06
C ASN A 3 -32.68 14.47 22.67
N ALA A 4 -32.40 13.91 21.50
CA ALA A 4 -31.59 14.62 20.51
C ALA A 4 -32.07 14.14 19.14
N ASN A 5 -32.79 15.02 18.43
CA ASN A 5 -32.95 14.91 17.00
C ASN A 5 -31.54 14.95 16.39
N ALA A 6 -30.98 13.77 16.08
CA ALA A 6 -29.71 13.70 15.39
C ALA A 6 -29.92 14.31 14.00
N VAL A 7 -29.35 15.50 13.78
CA VAL A 7 -29.32 16.13 12.47
C VAL A 7 -28.76 15.11 11.48
N PRO A 8 -29.46 14.80 10.37
CA PRO A 8 -28.98 13.81 9.43
C PRO A 8 -27.59 14.20 8.95
N LYS A 9 -26.61 13.32 9.19
CA LYS A 9 -25.23 13.54 8.78
C LYS A 9 -25.18 13.78 7.28
N THR A 10 -24.48 14.81 6.87
CA THR A 10 -24.30 15.10 5.44
C THR A 10 -23.43 14.03 4.78
N ALA A 11 -23.56 13.85 3.46
CA ALA A 11 -22.71 12.91 2.71
C ALA A 11 -21.21 13.21 2.92
N MET A 12 -20.84 14.50 3.05
CA MET A 12 -19.49 14.95 3.35
C MET A 12 -19.00 14.48 4.73
N GLN A 13 -19.83 14.58 5.77
CA GLN A 13 -19.47 14.11 7.11
C GLN A 13 -19.23 12.59 7.12
N ARG A 14 -20.05 11.82 6.40
CA ARG A 14 -19.85 10.36 6.28
C ARG A 14 -18.55 10.01 5.54
N PHE A 15 -18.14 10.82 4.56
CA PHE A 15 -16.87 10.67 3.88
C PHE A 15 -15.68 10.98 4.81
N LEU A 16 -15.74 12.09 5.55
CA LEU A 16 -14.70 12.45 6.52
C LEU A 16 -14.57 11.40 7.64
N ASP A 17 -15.69 10.88 8.16
CA ASP A 17 -15.71 9.79 9.15
C ASP A 17 -14.97 8.55 8.61
N ALA A 18 -15.11 8.24 7.31
CA ALA A 18 -14.40 7.14 6.68
C ALA A 18 -12.90 7.40 6.55
N VAL A 19 -12.50 8.61 6.14
CA VAL A 19 -11.09 9.00 6.01
C VAL A 19 -10.40 8.99 7.38
N GLU A 20 -11.03 9.53 8.41
CA GLU A 20 -10.52 9.51 9.79
C GLU A 20 -10.31 8.07 10.28
N ARG A 21 -11.31 7.21 10.05
CA ARG A 21 -11.22 5.79 10.41
C ARG A 21 -10.07 5.08 9.70
N VAL A 22 -9.86 5.35 8.41
CA VAL A 22 -8.74 4.78 7.65
C VAL A 22 -7.40 5.34 8.14
N GLY A 23 -7.32 6.65 8.37
CA GLY A 23 -6.11 7.33 8.83
C GLY A 23 -5.65 6.86 10.21
N ASN A 24 -6.57 6.62 11.13
CA ASN A 24 -6.25 6.11 12.48
C ASN A 24 -5.91 4.61 12.50
N MET A 25 -6.23 3.88 11.42
CA MET A 25 -5.92 2.46 11.30
C MET A 25 -4.60 2.19 10.57
N VAL A 26 -3.84 3.24 10.23
CA VAL A 26 -2.55 3.10 9.55
C VAL A 26 -1.57 2.37 10.49
N PRO A 27 -1.06 1.18 10.11
CA PRO A 27 -0.08 0.47 10.91
C PRO A 27 1.21 1.30 11.03
N HIS A 28 1.95 1.13 12.13
CA HIS A 28 3.25 1.79 12.31
C HIS A 28 4.12 1.60 11.04
N PRO A 29 4.82 2.64 10.54
CA PRO A 29 5.48 2.60 9.23
C PRO A 29 6.37 1.36 9.00
N VAL A 30 7.08 0.92 10.04
CA VAL A 30 7.93 -0.27 10.02
C VAL A 30 7.15 -1.55 9.68
N VAL A 31 5.92 -1.70 10.19
CA VAL A 31 5.07 -2.88 9.91
C VAL A 31 4.67 -2.92 8.44
N ILE A 32 4.36 -1.75 7.85
CA ILE A 32 4.04 -1.65 6.42
C ILE A 32 5.23 -2.11 5.59
N PHE A 33 6.45 -1.65 5.91
CA PHE A 33 7.66 -2.10 5.23
C PHE A 33 7.89 -3.61 5.37
N LEU A 34 7.71 -4.18 6.56
CA LEU A 34 7.85 -5.62 6.77
C LEU A 34 6.86 -6.43 5.92
N ILE A 35 5.60 -5.99 5.85
CA ILE A 35 4.58 -6.60 5.00
C ILE A 35 4.98 -6.51 3.52
N LEU A 36 5.42 -5.33 3.07
CA LEU A 36 5.86 -5.15 1.68
C LEU A 36 7.08 -6.03 1.34
N ILE A 37 8.06 -6.13 2.24
CA ILE A 37 9.22 -7.02 2.06
C ILE A 37 8.76 -8.48 1.94
N ALA A 38 7.89 -8.94 2.83
CA ALA A 38 7.37 -10.30 2.79
C ALA A 38 6.63 -10.59 1.47
N ILE A 39 5.80 -9.65 1.01
CA ILE A 39 5.10 -9.75 -0.28
C ILE A 39 6.11 -9.84 -1.43
N VAL A 40 7.13 -8.97 -1.44
CA VAL A 40 8.16 -8.98 -2.48
C VAL A 40 8.91 -10.32 -2.51
N ILE A 41 9.30 -10.86 -1.35
CA ILE A 41 9.98 -12.16 -1.28
C ILE A 41 9.12 -13.27 -1.89
N VAL A 42 7.85 -13.36 -1.49
CA VAL A 42 6.91 -14.37 -1.99
C VAL A 42 6.70 -14.22 -3.49
N LEU A 43 6.46 -13.00 -3.96
CA LEU A 43 6.28 -12.72 -5.38
C LEU A 43 7.54 -13.04 -6.18
N SER A 44 8.72 -12.65 -5.71
CA SER A 44 10.00 -12.95 -6.37
C SER A 44 10.21 -14.46 -6.51
N ALA A 45 9.91 -15.25 -5.48
CA ALA A 45 10.01 -16.71 -5.56
C ALA A 45 9.04 -17.30 -6.60
N LEU A 46 7.78 -16.83 -6.61
CA LEU A 46 6.77 -17.28 -7.57
C LEU A 46 7.13 -16.89 -9.01
N LEU A 47 7.48 -15.63 -9.24
CA LEU A 47 7.89 -15.11 -10.55
C LEU A 47 9.15 -15.81 -11.06
N SER A 48 10.11 -16.11 -10.17
CA SER A 48 11.30 -16.88 -10.51
C SER A 48 10.95 -18.32 -10.88
N ALA A 49 10.03 -18.97 -10.16
CA ALA A 49 9.57 -20.32 -10.48
C ALA A 49 8.86 -20.39 -11.84
N PHE A 50 8.20 -19.31 -12.27
CA PHE A 50 7.58 -19.18 -13.59
C PHE A 50 8.56 -18.70 -14.69
N GLY A 51 9.85 -18.53 -14.38
CA GLY A 51 10.86 -18.14 -15.35
C GLY A 51 10.77 -16.69 -15.84
N ALA A 52 10.16 -15.80 -15.05
CA ALA A 52 10.09 -14.38 -15.40
C ALA A 52 11.50 -13.79 -15.50
N ALA A 53 11.85 -13.29 -16.70
CA ALA A 53 13.14 -12.70 -17.00
C ALA A 53 12.95 -11.39 -17.78
N VAL A 54 13.85 -10.44 -17.57
CA VAL A 54 13.87 -9.15 -18.26
C VAL A 54 15.24 -8.97 -18.88
N THR A 55 15.27 -8.74 -20.19
CA THR A 55 16.49 -8.34 -20.91
C THR A 55 16.60 -6.82 -20.84
N PHE A 56 17.77 -6.32 -20.46
CA PHE A 56 18.07 -4.89 -20.47
C PHE A 56 19.50 -4.66 -20.94
N GLU A 57 19.69 -3.58 -21.68
CA GLU A 57 21.00 -3.16 -22.15
C GLU A 57 21.74 -2.45 -21.01
N ARG A 58 22.98 -2.87 -20.76
CA ARG A 58 23.86 -2.26 -19.76
C ARG A 58 25.03 -1.61 -20.48
N ILE A 59 25.18 -0.30 -20.32
CA ILE A 59 26.41 0.40 -20.70
C ILE A 59 27.50 -0.09 -19.76
N ASN A 60 28.56 -0.66 -20.31
CA ASN A 60 29.71 -1.11 -19.55
C ASN A 60 30.55 0.10 -19.14
N ALA A 61 30.74 0.31 -17.84
CA ALA A 61 31.49 1.45 -17.31
C ALA A 61 32.97 1.45 -17.74
N ASP A 62 33.53 0.29 -18.06
CA ASP A 62 34.93 0.15 -18.46
C ASP A 62 35.14 0.46 -19.95
N THR A 63 34.12 0.27 -20.79
CA THR A 63 34.23 0.41 -22.25
C THR A 63 33.32 1.49 -22.85
N HIS A 64 32.39 2.06 -22.06
CA HIS A 64 31.37 3.03 -22.49
C HIS A 64 30.52 2.56 -23.69
N GLU A 65 30.39 1.24 -23.86
CA GLU A 65 29.53 0.58 -24.84
C GLU A 65 28.50 -0.29 -24.12
#